data_AF-A0A1W5Z2L6-F1
#
_entry.id   AF-A0A1W5Z2L6-F1
#
_cell.length_a   1.000
_cell.length_b   1.000
_cell.length_c   1.000
_cell.angle_alpha   90.00
_cell.angle_beta   90.00
_cell.angle_gamma   90.00
#
_symmetry.space_group_name_H-M   'P 1'
#
loop_
_entity.id
_entity.type
_entity.pdbx_description
1 polymer ?
#
loop_
_entity_poly.entity_id
_entity_poly.type
_entity_poly.pdbx_seq_one_letter_code
_entity_poly.pdbx_strand_id
1 'polypeptide(L)' 'MTPRLDRDAFHRAWAWLGDRRSAEVAVQALRRGQLYAYELDTRAARWRWTAYPVSVLPLDCLPIESHVRSHA' A
#
# COMPACT_ATOMS: atom_id res chain seq x y z
N MET A 1 -27.54 -5.38 -9.76
CA MET A 1 -26.85 -6.31 -8.82
C MET A 1 -25.41 -5.86 -8.73
N THR A 2 -24.93 -5.46 -7.55
CA THR A 2 -23.51 -5.11 -7.36
C THR A 2 -22.69 -6.39 -7.25
N PRO A 3 -21.67 -6.62 -8.10
CA PRO A 3 -20.81 -7.77 -7.97
C PRO A 3 -20.16 -7.74 -6.58
N ARG A 4 -20.22 -8.87 -5.87
CA ARG A 4 -19.58 -9.04 -4.56
C ARG A 4 -18.34 -9.90 -4.74
N LEU A 5 -17.30 -9.59 -3.99
CA LEU A 5 -16.17 -10.51 -3.84
C LEU A 5 -16.67 -11.75 -3.11
N ASP A 6 -16.40 -12.91 -3.69
CA ASP A 6 -16.51 -14.15 -2.93
C ASP A 6 -15.47 -14.19 -1.81
N ARG A 7 -15.63 -15.13 -0.87
CA ARG A 7 -14.78 -15.22 0.32
C ARG A 7 -13.30 -15.40 -0.03
N ASP A 8 -12.99 -16.19 -1.05
CA ASP A 8 -11.61 -16.47 -1.44
C ASP A 8 -10.99 -15.24 -2.12
N ALA A 9 -11.75 -14.56 -2.98
CA ALA A 9 -11.36 -13.30 -3.59
C ALA A 9 -11.11 -12.22 -2.53
N PHE A 10 -11.96 -12.13 -1.50
CA PHE A 10 -11.77 -11.23 -0.38
C PHE A 10 -10.48 -11.53 0.39
N HIS A 11 -10.23 -12.80 0.75
CA HIS A 11 -9.01 -13.17 1.47
C HIS A 11 -7.74 -12.91 0.67
N ARG A 12 -7.75 -13.11 -0.66
CA ARG A 12 -6.62 -12.78 -1.53
C ARG A 12 -6.38 -11.28 -1.61
N ALA A 13 -7.44 -10.48 -1.79
CA ALA A 13 -7.33 -9.03 -1.78
C ALA A 13 -6.81 -8.50 -0.44
N TRP A 14 -7.29 -9.07 0.68
CA TRP A 14 -6.82 -8.72 2.03
C TRP A 14 -5.35 -9.10 2.26
N ALA A 15 -4.93 -10.28 1.80
CA ALA A 15 -3.54 -10.71 1.87
C ALA A 15 -2.62 -9.81 1.03
N TRP A 16 -3.07 -9.39 -0.16
CA TRP A 16 -2.33 -8.44 -1.00
C TRP A 16 -2.13 -7.09 -0.31
N LEU A 17 -3.15 -6.55 0.38
CA LEU A 17 -3.01 -5.29 1.14
C LEU A 17 -1.95 -5.37 2.24
N GLY A 18 -1.78 -6.54 2.86
CA GLY A 18 -0.75 -6.79 3.87
C GLY A 18 0.60 -7.23 3.31
N ASP A 19 0.72 -7.49 2.01
CA ASP A 19 1.95 -7.97 1.40
C ASP A 19 2.96 -6.83 1.22
N ARG A 20 3.99 -6.85 2.07
CA ARG A 20 5.08 -5.88 2.04
C ARG A 20 5.75 -5.80 0.67
N ARG A 21 5.94 -6.93 -0.01
CA ARG A 21 6.64 -6.93 -1.32
C ARG A 21 5.80 -6.23 -2.38
N SER A 22 4.51 -6.52 -2.45
CA SER A 22 3.58 -5.82 -3.35
C SER A 22 3.49 -4.33 -3.03
N ALA A 23 3.48 -3.97 -1.74
CA ALA A 23 3.49 -2.57 -1.32
C ALA A 23 4.77 -1.84 -1.77
N GLU A 24 5.95 -2.45 -1.64
CA GLU A 24 7.22 -1.86 -2.10
C GLU A 24 7.23 -1.64 -3.62
N VAL A 25 6.71 -2.60 -4.41
CA VAL A 25 6.57 -2.44 -5.86
C VAL A 25 5.61 -1.29 -6.20
N ALA A 26 4.48 -1.19 -5.51
CA ALA A 26 3.53 -0.10 -5.70
C ALA A 26 4.17 1.25 -5.39
N VAL A 27 4.88 1.37 -4.25
CA VAL A 27 5.60 2.59 -3.88
C VAL A 27 6.65 2.97 -4.92
N GLN A 28 7.42 2.02 -5.44
CA GLN A 28 8.42 2.28 -6.48
C GLN A 28 7.79 2.79 -7.78
N ALA A 29 6.71 2.18 -8.24
CA ALA A 29 5.99 2.61 -9.44
C ALA A 29 5.41 4.03 -9.26
N LEU A 30 4.73 4.26 -8.13
CA LEU A 30 4.12 5.56 -7.81
C LEU A 30 5.15 6.68 -7.71
N ARG A 31 6.33 6.43 -7.10
CA ARG A 31 7.43 7.40 -7.03
C ARG A 31 7.99 7.79 -8.40
N ARG A 32 7.83 6.94 -9.41
CA ARG A 32 8.22 7.22 -10.80
C ARG A 32 7.10 7.92 -11.59
N GLY A 33 6.00 8.29 -10.93
CA GLY A 33 4.82 8.85 -11.59
C GLY A 33 3.99 7.83 -12.37
N GLN A 34 4.23 6.53 -12.16
CA GLN A 34 3.49 5.47 -12.83
C GLN A 34 2.25 5.10 -12.00
N LEU A 35 1.14 4.78 -12.67
CA LEU A 35 -0.02 4.20 -12.02
C LEU A 35 0.30 2.76 -11.58
N TYR A 36 -0.14 2.40 -10.38
CA TYR A 36 -0.12 1.02 -9.92
C TYR A 36 -1.56 0.49 -9.84
N ALA A 37 -1.80 -0.70 -10.40
CA ALA A 37 -3.06 -1.39 -10.29
C ALA A 37 -2.84 -2.84 -9.88
N TYR A 38 -3.62 -3.30 -8.89
CA TYR A 38 -3.76 -4.71 -8.57
C TYR A 38 -4.99 -5.25 -9.27
N GLU A 39 -4.83 -6.31 -10.03
CA GLU A 39 -5.91 -7.00 -10.73
C GLU A 39 -6.14 -8.37 -10.11
N LEU A 40 -7.40 -8.72 -9.88
CA LEU A 40 -7.81 -10.01 -9.35
C LEU A 40 -8.94 -10.57 -10.20
N ASP A 41 -8.64 -11.67 -10.87
CA ASP A 41 -9.66 -12.44 -11.58
C ASP A 41 -10.45 -13.31 -10.59
N THR A 42 -11.77 -13.21 -10.66
CA THR A 42 -12.71 -14.13 -10.02
C THR A 42 -13.50 -14.88 -11.08
N ARG A 43 -14.24 -15.92 -10.68
CA ARG A 43 -15.11 -16.65 -11.61
C ARG A 43 -16.20 -15.77 -12.23
N ALA A 44 -16.57 -14.68 -11.56
CA ALA A 44 -17.67 -13.82 -11.98
C ALA A 44 -17.20 -12.55 -12.71
N ALA A 45 -16.02 -12.03 -12.38
CA ALA A 45 -15.52 -10.78 -12.94
C ALA A 45 -14.02 -10.60 -12.71
N ARG A 46 -13.43 -9.65 -13.44
CA ARG A 46 -12.12 -9.10 -13.11
C ARG A 46 -12.27 -7.85 -12.27
N TRP A 47 -11.60 -7.82 -11.13
CA TRP A 47 -11.51 -6.65 -10.25
C TRP A 47 -10.19 -5.94 -10.48
N ARG A 48 -10.21 -4.61 -10.43
CA ARG A 48 -9.03 -3.77 -10.57
C ARG A 48 -9.04 -2.69 -9.50
N TRP A 49 -8.04 -2.69 -8.63
CA TRP A 49 -7.81 -1.63 -7.65
C TRP A 49 -6.62 -0.80 -8.07
N THR A 50 -6.85 0.48 -8.32
CA THR A 50 -5.80 1.46 -8.61
C THR A 50 -5.36 2.15 -7.34
N ALA A 51 -4.05 2.16 -7.09
CA ALA A 51 -3.45 2.93 -6.02
C ALA A 51 -3.06 4.32 -6.54
N TYR A 52 -3.39 5.36 -5.77
CA TYR A 52 -2.98 6.73 -6.03
C TYR A 52 -2.24 7.29 -4.83
N PRO A 53 -1.22 8.13 -5.02
CA PRO A 53 -0.57 8.82 -3.93
C PRO A 53 -1.53 9.87 -3.37
N VAL A 54 -2.02 9.66 -2.15
CA VAL A 54 -2.86 10.64 -1.42
C VAL A 54 -1.95 11.51 -0.56
N SER A 55 -1.21 12.40 -1.24
CA SER A 55 -0.24 13.32 -0.64
C SER A 55 0.99 12.63 -0.02
N VAL A 56 2.16 13.29 -0.09
CA VAL A 56 3.31 12.89 0.72
C VAL A 56 3.05 13.44 2.11
N LEU A 57 2.82 12.56 3.10
CA LEU A 57 2.87 13.01 4.50
C LEU A 57 4.25 13.65 4.72
N PRO A 58 4.34 14.86 5.28
CA PRO A 58 5.62 15.44 5.66
C PRO A 58 6.17 14.59 6.81
N LEU A 59 6.91 13.55 6.46
CA LEU A 59 7.80 12.85 7.38
C LEU A 59 9.04 13.72 7.51
N ASP A 60 8.88 14.93 8.03
CA ASP A 60 10.01 15.73 8.41
C ASP A 60 10.71 14.98 9.55
N CYS A 61 11.92 14.51 9.23
CA CYS A 61 12.88 13.98 10.18
C CYS A 61 13.13 15.04 11.26
N LEU A 62 12.34 15.02 12.34
CA LEU A 62 12.78 15.67 13.58
C LEU A 62 14.08 14.96 13.98
N PRO A 63 15.19 15.69 14.16
CA PRO A 63 16.36 15.09 14.75
C PRO A 63 15.92 14.60 16.13
N ILE A 64 16.05 13.30 16.38
CA ILE A 64 15.97 12.78 17.74
C ILE A 64 17.10 13.49 18.46
N GLU A 65 16.78 14.54 19.23
CA GLU A 65 17.74 15.19 20.11
C GLU A 65 18.31 14.08 20.98
N SER A 66 19.55 13.69 20.72
CA SER A 66 20.27 12.79 21.59
C SER A 66 20.40 13.54 22.91
N HIS A 67 19.63 13.14 23.92
CA HIS A 67 19.85 13.58 25.28
C HIS A 67 21.30 13.25 25.63
N VAL A 68 22.17 14.25 25.54
CA VAL A 68 23.51 14.19 26.10
C VAL A 68 23.31 14.08 27.60
N ARG A 69 23.44 12.85 28.11
CA ARG A 69 23.45 12.57 29.54
C ARG A 69 24.77 13.10 30.08
N SER A 70 24.78 14.36 30.52
CA SER A 70 25.85 14.91 31.34
C SER A 70 25.85 14.17 32.68
N HIS A 71 26.78 13.23 32.85
CA HIS A 71 27.15 12.75 34.18
C HIS A 71 28.13 13.77 34.77
N ALA A 72 27.67 14.46 35.81
CA ALA A 72 28.51 15.17 36.76
C ALA A 72 29.25 14.18 37.68
#